data_AF-A0A2J0M6N4-F1
#
_entry.id   AF-A0A2J0M6N4-F1
#
_cell.length_a   1.000
_cell.length_b   1.000
_cell.length_c   1.000
_cell.angle_alpha   90.00
_cell.angle_beta   90.00
_cell.angle_gamma   90.00
#
_symmetry.space_group_name_H-M   'P 1'
#
loop_
_entity.id
_entity.type
_entity.pdbx_description
1 polymer ?
#
loop_
_entity_poly.entity_id
_entity_poly.type
_entity_poly.pdbx_seq_one_letter_code
_entity_poly.pdbx_strand_id
1 'polypeptide(L)'
;KGINLPVTTIALPSITEKDKKDLYFGVKQKVDLVALSFVTSAKDVYDLRYLIKEYEKKLEIKNETPIQIICKIEKHEAVKNFNEILEATDGIMVARGDLGIEMPPQDVPLIQKGLIDKCLKKAKPVIVATQMLDSMIRNPRPTRAEVSDVANAVIDHTDAVMLSGETATGRYPAESVEIMTKIIKKTEKSVYDDLEARKFFKKIIAVDVAISNVANILATSIKAKAILVASLTGYTGRVVSRYRPELPILVATSNERVQRQLNLSWGVVPFVLPTCRSVEELIDRSIGYIKKKKITKEGDKIIIIAGQPVGRSGNVNLVKIHEI
;
A
#
# COMPACT_ATOMS: atom_id res chain seq x y z
N LYS A 1 19.56 -21.78 -16.22
CA LYS A 1 18.07 -21.89 -16.19
C LYS A 1 17.67 -22.13 -14.73
N GLY A 2 16.63 -21.46 -14.23
CA GLY A 2 16.09 -21.74 -12.89
C GLY A 2 15.41 -23.11 -12.82
N ILE A 3 15.39 -23.74 -11.64
CA ILE A 3 14.72 -25.02 -11.38
C ILE A 3 13.62 -24.75 -10.34
N ASN A 4 12.38 -25.10 -10.67
CA ASN A 4 11.24 -25.02 -9.75
C ASN A 4 10.73 -26.43 -9.46
N LEU A 5 10.36 -26.70 -8.20
CA LEU A 5 9.86 -27.98 -7.72
C LEU A 5 8.50 -27.77 -7.05
N PRO A 6 7.39 -27.71 -7.81
CA PRO A 6 6.08 -27.22 -7.34
C PRO A 6 5.38 -28.07 -6.26
N VAL A 7 5.87 -29.28 -6.00
CA VAL A 7 5.22 -30.25 -5.09
C VAL A 7 6.18 -30.70 -3.99
N THR A 8 7.41 -30.17 -3.97
CA THR A 8 8.45 -30.58 -3.03
C THR A 8 8.84 -29.39 -2.17
N THR A 9 8.59 -29.49 -0.87
CA THR A 9 9.06 -28.48 0.09
C THR A 9 10.56 -28.60 0.23
N ILE A 10 11.29 -27.69 -0.42
CA ILE A 10 12.74 -27.59 -0.24
C ILE A 10 13.01 -26.61 0.90
N ALA A 11 13.68 -27.08 1.95
CA ALA A 11 14.14 -26.23 3.04
C ALA A 11 15.39 -25.43 2.60
N LEU A 12 15.18 -24.44 1.73
CA LEU A 12 16.20 -23.42 1.47
C LEU A 12 15.97 -22.22 2.39
N PRO A 13 17.03 -21.60 2.93
CA PRO A 13 16.89 -20.36 3.66
C PRO A 13 16.31 -19.28 2.72
N SER A 14 15.30 -18.55 3.20
CA SER A 14 14.65 -17.47 2.45
C SER A 14 15.55 -16.26 2.19
N ILE A 15 16.69 -16.17 2.89
CA ILE A 15 17.67 -15.09 2.77
C ILE A 15 19.06 -15.69 2.51
N THR A 16 19.61 -15.44 1.33
CA THR A 16 20.94 -15.90 0.93
C THR A 16 22.06 -14.98 1.44
N GLU A 17 23.32 -15.41 1.35
CA GLU A 17 24.47 -14.55 1.67
C GLU A 17 24.58 -13.32 0.76
N LYS A 18 24.10 -13.42 -0.49
CA LYS A 18 23.98 -12.27 -1.38
C LYS A 18 22.90 -11.30 -0.85
N ASP A 19 21.74 -11.82 -0.49
CA ASP A 19 20.62 -11.00 0.01
C ASP A 19 21.01 -10.26 1.30
N LYS A 20 21.82 -10.88 2.17
CA LYS A 20 22.39 -10.22 3.36
C LYS A 20 23.23 -9.00 2.99
N LYS A 21 24.07 -9.10 1.95
CA LYS A 21 24.91 -7.97 1.47
C LYS A 21 24.04 -6.87 0.85
N ASP A 22 23.07 -7.24 0.04
CA ASP A 22 22.15 -6.30 -0.59
C ASP A 22 21.27 -5.59 0.45
N LEU A 23 20.82 -6.32 1.47
CA LEU A 23 20.07 -5.76 2.59
C LEU A 23 20.92 -4.79 3.40
N TYR A 24 22.17 -5.14 3.72
CA TYR A 24 23.09 -4.23 4.40
C TYR A 24 23.27 -2.93 3.60
N PHE A 25 23.43 -3.04 2.28
CA PHE A 25 23.48 -1.87 1.40
C PHE A 25 22.17 -1.07 1.46
N GLY A 26 21.00 -1.71 1.36
CA GLY A 26 19.71 -1.04 1.43
C GLY A 26 19.48 -0.30 2.76
N VAL A 27 19.82 -0.94 3.89
CA VAL A 27 19.76 -0.31 5.21
C VAL A 27 20.68 0.91 5.28
N LYS A 28 21.91 0.80 4.77
CA LYS A 28 22.85 1.94 4.68
C LYS A 28 22.30 3.08 3.82
N GLN A 29 21.59 2.78 2.74
CA GLN A 29 20.92 3.76 1.88
C GLN A 29 19.58 4.24 2.42
N LYS A 30 19.16 3.77 3.61
CA LYS A 30 17.91 4.20 4.27
C LYS A 30 16.65 3.99 3.43
N VAL A 31 16.64 2.92 2.63
CA VAL A 31 15.49 2.57 1.76
C VAL A 31 14.19 2.52 2.56
N ASP A 32 13.08 2.86 1.91
CA ASP A 32 11.79 2.93 2.59
C ASP A 32 11.12 1.55 2.72
N LEU A 33 11.38 0.66 1.75
CA LEU A 33 10.77 -0.65 1.59
C LEU A 33 11.83 -1.71 1.23
N VAL A 34 11.63 -2.95 1.67
CA VAL A 34 12.38 -4.14 1.21
C VAL A 34 11.38 -5.21 0.78
N ALA A 35 11.53 -5.73 -0.44
CA ALA A 35 10.69 -6.82 -0.93
C ALA A 35 11.36 -8.19 -0.67
N LEU A 36 10.73 -9.04 0.14
CA LEU A 36 11.23 -10.37 0.49
C LEU A 36 10.73 -11.41 -0.52
N SER A 37 11.64 -11.95 -1.35
CA SER A 37 11.35 -12.98 -2.34
C SER A 37 11.20 -14.36 -1.69
N PHE A 38 10.42 -15.24 -2.34
CA PHE A 38 10.23 -16.64 -1.98
C PHE A 38 9.85 -16.87 -0.51
N VAL A 39 9.09 -15.94 0.07
CA VAL A 39 8.56 -16.09 1.44
C VAL A 39 7.67 -17.34 1.52
N THR A 40 7.76 -18.09 2.61
CA THR A 40 6.94 -19.30 2.83
C THR A 40 6.21 -19.28 4.17
N SER A 41 6.68 -18.47 5.13
CA SER A 41 6.16 -18.43 6.49
C SER A 41 6.30 -17.04 7.13
N ALA A 42 5.60 -16.83 8.25
CA ALA A 42 5.79 -15.62 9.07
C ALA A 42 7.22 -15.52 9.63
N LYS A 43 7.88 -16.66 9.86
CA LYS A 43 9.25 -16.71 10.37
C LYS A 43 10.24 -15.98 9.46
N ASP A 44 10.12 -16.16 8.15
CA ASP A 44 10.97 -15.49 7.16
C ASP A 44 10.92 -13.95 7.31
N VAL A 45 9.72 -13.43 7.59
CA VAL A 45 9.48 -12.00 7.80
C VAL A 45 10.13 -11.52 9.08
N TYR A 46 10.01 -12.29 10.17
CA TYR A 46 10.63 -11.96 11.44
C TYR A 46 12.16 -12.02 11.37
N ASP A 47 12.72 -13.01 10.68
CA ASP A 47 14.15 -13.14 10.46
C ASP A 47 14.70 -11.94 9.69
N LEU A 48 14.02 -11.52 8.60
CA LEU A 48 14.40 -10.31 7.86
C LEU A 48 14.32 -9.05 8.74
N ARG A 49 13.25 -8.92 9.54
CA ARG A 49 13.06 -7.77 10.43
C ARG A 49 14.13 -7.70 11.51
N TYR A 50 14.53 -8.84 12.07
CA TYR A 50 15.64 -8.95 13.01
C TYR A 50 16.96 -8.52 12.34
N LEU A 51 17.23 -9.02 11.13
CA LEU A 51 18.45 -8.70 10.39
C LEU A 51 18.55 -7.21 10.03
N ILE A 52 17.44 -6.57 9.64
CA ILE A 52 17.37 -5.11 9.42
C ILE A 52 17.82 -4.37 10.69
N LYS A 53 17.24 -4.71 11.85
CA LYS A 53 17.58 -4.08 13.14
C LYS A 53 19.05 -4.28 13.51
N GLU A 54 19.60 -5.47 13.27
CA GLU A 54 21.02 -5.74 13.50
C GLU A 54 21.92 -4.87 12.61
N TYR A 55 21.55 -4.65 11.35
CA TYR A 55 22.29 -3.76 10.44
C TYR A 55 22.13 -2.28 10.79
N GLU A 56 20.93 -1.84 11.16
CA GLU A 56 20.70 -0.47 11.67
C GLU A 56 21.59 -0.21 12.89
N LYS A 57 21.66 -1.16 13.83
CA LYS A 57 22.54 -1.08 15.00
C LYS A 57 24.01 -1.01 14.62
N LYS A 58 24.48 -1.86 13.70
CA LYS A 58 25.88 -1.85 13.20
C LYS A 58 26.25 -0.57 12.47
N LEU A 59 25.29 0.06 11.79
CA LEU A 59 25.44 1.31 11.06
C LEU A 59 25.16 2.55 11.93
N GLU A 60 24.92 2.35 13.23
CA GLU A 60 24.60 3.40 14.20
C GLU A 60 23.38 4.26 13.82
N ILE A 61 22.45 3.68 13.06
CA ILE A 61 21.18 4.32 12.67
C ILE A 61 20.23 4.24 13.88
N LYS A 62 19.95 5.38 14.51
CA LYS A 62 19.08 5.46 15.70
C LYS A 62 17.74 6.11 15.37
N ASN A 63 16.67 5.60 16.00
CA ASN A 63 15.34 6.21 16.04
C ASN A 63 14.70 6.48 14.67
N GLU A 64 15.02 5.69 13.65
CA GLU A 64 14.32 5.78 12.37
C GLU A 64 13.01 5.01 12.40
N THR A 65 12.02 5.51 11.65
CA THR A 65 10.82 4.73 11.32
C THR A 65 11.25 3.41 10.68
N PRO A 66 10.68 2.26 11.06
CA PRO A 66 11.06 0.97 10.50
C PRO A 66 10.97 0.94 8.97
N ILE A 67 11.95 0.32 8.33
CA ILE A 67 11.86 -0.09 6.93
C ILE A 67 10.71 -1.11 6.81
N GLN A 68 9.81 -0.90 5.86
CA GLN A 68 8.66 -1.80 5.67
C GLN A 68 9.07 -3.01 4.84
N ILE A 69 8.53 -4.18 5.21
CA ILE A 69 8.74 -5.43 4.48
C ILE A 69 7.53 -5.71 3.60
N ILE A 70 7.77 -5.91 2.30
CA ILE A 70 6.77 -6.33 1.32
C ILE A 70 7.02 -7.80 0.97
N CYS A 71 6.13 -8.70 1.37
CA CYS A 71 6.30 -10.13 1.08
C CYS A 71 5.87 -10.45 -0.35
N LYS A 72 6.76 -11.05 -1.16
CA LYS A 72 6.43 -11.52 -2.51
C LYS A 72 5.80 -12.91 -2.42
N ILE A 73 4.53 -12.99 -2.77
CA ILE A 73 3.76 -14.24 -2.73
C ILE A 73 3.98 -14.98 -4.05
N GLU A 74 4.91 -15.95 -4.00
CA GLU A 74 5.44 -16.65 -5.19
C GLU A 74 5.33 -18.16 -5.08
N LYS A 75 5.18 -18.68 -3.85
CA LYS A 75 5.23 -20.11 -3.52
C LYS A 75 3.87 -20.61 -3.05
N HIS A 76 3.56 -21.88 -3.30
CA HIS A 76 2.32 -22.49 -2.85
C HIS A 76 2.21 -22.49 -1.31
N GLU A 77 3.33 -22.64 -0.59
CA GLU A 77 3.37 -22.53 0.87
C GLU A 77 3.00 -21.13 1.34
N ALA A 78 3.43 -20.08 0.62
CA ALA A 78 3.07 -18.70 0.94
C ALA A 78 1.56 -18.48 0.85
N VAL A 79 0.91 -19.07 -0.15
CA VAL A 79 -0.56 -19.00 -0.32
C VAL A 79 -1.26 -19.75 0.82
N LYS A 80 -0.77 -20.95 1.17
CA LYS A 80 -1.32 -21.77 2.26
C LYS A 80 -1.17 -21.08 3.63
N ASN A 81 0.01 -20.52 3.90
CA ASN A 81 0.38 -19.86 5.15
C ASN A 81 0.07 -18.36 5.13
N PHE A 82 -0.71 -17.88 4.16
CA PHE A 82 -0.85 -16.45 3.92
C PHE A 82 -1.36 -15.67 5.13
N ASN A 83 -2.22 -16.26 5.96
CA ASN A 83 -2.77 -15.56 7.12
C ASN A 83 -1.67 -15.17 8.13
N GLU A 84 -0.72 -16.06 8.42
CA GLU A 84 0.38 -15.73 9.35
C GLU A 84 1.39 -14.74 8.73
N ILE A 85 1.69 -14.89 7.44
CA ILE A 85 2.54 -13.96 6.69
C ILE A 85 1.91 -12.56 6.71
N LEU A 86 0.59 -12.51 6.47
CA LEU A 86 -0.18 -11.28 6.48
C LEU A 86 -0.13 -10.58 7.84
N GLU A 87 -0.12 -11.30 8.97
CA GLU A 87 0.04 -10.66 10.28
C GLU A 87 1.45 -10.05 10.46
N ALA A 88 2.50 -10.76 10.01
CA ALA A 88 3.89 -10.36 10.23
C ALA A 88 4.42 -9.25 9.28
N THR A 89 3.87 -9.18 8.07
CA THR A 89 4.37 -8.30 6.99
C THR A 89 3.82 -6.87 7.05
N ASP A 90 4.47 -5.91 6.38
CA ASP A 90 3.97 -4.53 6.26
C ASP A 90 3.13 -4.31 5.00
N GLY A 91 3.25 -5.20 4.01
CA GLY A 91 2.46 -5.24 2.78
C GLY A 91 2.82 -6.48 1.95
N ILE A 92 2.17 -6.67 0.81
CA ILE A 92 2.47 -7.83 -0.05
C ILE A 92 2.63 -7.43 -1.52
N MET A 93 3.28 -8.30 -2.26
CA MET A 93 3.36 -8.27 -3.70
C MET A 93 2.88 -9.61 -4.25
N VAL A 94 1.84 -9.58 -5.07
CA VAL A 94 1.36 -10.75 -5.82
C VAL A 94 2.20 -10.86 -7.09
N ALA A 95 3.22 -11.70 -7.06
CA ALA A 95 4.16 -11.90 -8.17
C ALA A 95 3.66 -13.03 -9.08
N ARG A 96 2.80 -12.65 -10.03
CA ARG A 96 1.97 -13.58 -10.82
C ARG A 96 2.79 -14.49 -11.74
N GLY A 97 3.88 -13.99 -12.30
CA GLY A 97 4.79 -14.76 -13.14
C GLY A 97 5.42 -15.92 -12.37
N ASP A 98 5.96 -15.65 -11.19
CA ASP A 98 6.56 -16.68 -10.33
C ASP A 98 5.51 -17.62 -9.74
N LEU A 99 4.38 -17.06 -9.26
CA LEU A 99 3.28 -17.84 -8.71
C LEU A 99 2.65 -18.79 -9.75
N GLY A 100 2.56 -18.37 -11.01
CA GLY A 100 2.05 -19.19 -12.11
C GLY A 100 2.98 -20.32 -12.57
N ILE A 101 4.23 -20.33 -12.09
CA ILE A 101 5.14 -21.49 -12.26
C ILE A 101 4.86 -22.55 -11.18
N GLU A 102 4.49 -22.11 -9.98
CA GLU A 102 4.27 -22.99 -8.82
C GLU A 102 2.82 -23.50 -8.71
N MET A 103 1.85 -22.75 -9.25
CA MET A 103 0.43 -23.04 -9.18
C MET A 103 -0.19 -23.17 -10.59
N PRO A 104 -1.29 -23.93 -10.76
CA PRO A 104 -2.01 -23.95 -12.02
C PRO A 104 -2.40 -22.52 -12.45
N PRO A 105 -2.10 -22.10 -13.71
CA PRO A 105 -2.37 -20.72 -14.16
C PRO A 105 -3.83 -20.29 -14.03
N GLN A 106 -4.78 -21.21 -14.16
CA GLN A 106 -6.22 -20.94 -13.98
C GLN A 106 -6.61 -20.59 -12.54
N ASP A 107 -5.80 -20.96 -11.55
CA ASP A 107 -6.07 -20.67 -10.13
C ASP A 107 -5.52 -19.30 -9.71
N VAL A 108 -4.47 -18.82 -10.40
CA VAL A 108 -3.77 -17.57 -10.06
C VAL A 108 -4.69 -16.35 -9.96
N PRO A 109 -5.66 -16.12 -10.88
CA PRO A 109 -6.59 -14.99 -10.75
C PRO A 109 -7.44 -15.04 -9.48
N LEU A 110 -7.89 -16.24 -9.06
CA LEU A 110 -8.70 -16.41 -7.86
C LEU A 110 -7.85 -16.24 -6.59
N ILE A 111 -6.61 -16.74 -6.62
CA ILE A 111 -5.64 -16.53 -5.54
C ILE A 111 -5.36 -15.04 -5.36
N GLN A 112 -5.05 -14.30 -6.43
CA GLN A 112 -4.84 -12.85 -6.39
C GLN A 112 -6.00 -12.13 -5.68
N LYS A 113 -7.24 -12.38 -6.13
CA LYS A 113 -8.45 -11.78 -5.53
C LYS A 113 -8.55 -12.07 -4.04
N GLY A 114 -8.32 -13.32 -3.65
CA GLY A 114 -8.35 -13.74 -2.24
C GLY A 114 -7.27 -13.09 -1.38
N LEU A 115 -6.07 -12.90 -1.92
CA LEU A 115 -4.96 -12.21 -1.24
C LEU A 115 -5.28 -10.73 -1.04
N ILE A 116 -5.75 -10.05 -2.10
CA ILE A 116 -6.09 -8.63 -2.05
C ILE A 116 -7.24 -8.37 -1.05
N ASP A 117 -8.31 -9.18 -1.07
CA ASP A 117 -9.44 -9.01 -0.15
C ASP A 117 -9.02 -9.15 1.33
N LYS A 118 -8.11 -10.08 1.63
CA LYS A 118 -7.55 -10.24 2.99
C LYS A 118 -6.70 -9.04 3.40
N CYS A 119 -5.87 -8.51 2.50
CA CYS A 119 -5.06 -7.32 2.74
C CYS A 119 -5.90 -6.06 2.96
N LEU A 120 -6.95 -5.88 2.15
CA LEU A 120 -7.91 -4.78 2.29
C LEU A 120 -8.55 -4.80 3.69
N LYS A 121 -8.99 -5.98 4.17
CA LYS A 121 -9.52 -6.16 5.53
C LYS A 121 -8.52 -5.77 6.62
N LYS A 122 -7.22 -5.99 6.39
CA LYS A 122 -6.13 -5.70 7.34
C LYS A 122 -5.48 -4.33 7.14
N ALA A 123 -5.95 -3.52 6.19
CA ALA A 123 -5.36 -2.22 5.84
C ALA A 123 -3.86 -2.32 5.50
N LYS A 124 -3.44 -3.41 4.85
CA LYS A 124 -2.06 -3.62 4.39
C LYS A 124 -2.00 -3.44 2.87
N PRO A 125 -1.06 -2.64 2.34
CA PRO A 125 -0.99 -2.37 0.92
C PRO A 125 -0.65 -3.62 0.11
N VAL A 126 -1.23 -3.71 -1.08
CA VAL A 126 -0.96 -4.78 -2.06
C VAL A 126 -0.42 -4.20 -3.35
N ILE A 127 0.62 -4.86 -3.87
CA ILE A 127 1.16 -4.63 -5.20
C ILE A 127 0.79 -5.82 -6.09
N VAL A 128 0.11 -5.59 -7.21
CA VAL A 128 0.02 -6.60 -8.27
C VAL A 128 1.18 -6.40 -9.23
N ALA A 129 1.96 -7.46 -9.44
CA ALA A 129 3.25 -7.39 -10.11
C ALA A 129 3.39 -8.42 -11.21
N THR A 130 4.33 -8.14 -12.13
CA THR A 130 4.73 -8.94 -13.30
C THR A 130 3.64 -9.07 -14.37
N GLN A 131 4.04 -9.17 -15.65
CA GLN A 131 3.12 -9.39 -16.78
C GLN A 131 1.97 -8.36 -16.88
N MET A 132 2.18 -7.11 -16.46
CA MET A 132 1.13 -6.09 -16.53
C MET A 132 0.99 -5.55 -17.96
N LEU A 133 2.10 -5.03 -18.53
CA LEU A 133 2.14 -4.45 -19.88
C LEU A 133 3.38 -4.98 -20.64
N ASP A 134 3.74 -6.26 -20.46
CA ASP A 134 5.00 -6.86 -20.95
C ASP A 134 5.26 -6.60 -22.44
N SER A 135 4.22 -6.63 -23.27
CA SER A 135 4.34 -6.36 -24.70
C SER A 135 4.92 -4.98 -25.00
N MET A 136 4.81 -4.04 -24.07
CA MET A 136 5.34 -2.68 -24.19
C MET A 136 6.86 -2.57 -23.99
N ILE A 137 7.53 -3.64 -23.58
CA ILE A 137 8.99 -3.74 -23.70
C ILE A 137 9.41 -3.53 -25.16
N ARG A 138 8.62 -4.07 -26.10
CA ARG A 138 8.92 -4.10 -27.53
C ARG A 138 8.01 -3.21 -28.37
N ASN A 139 6.80 -2.90 -27.90
CA ASN A 139 5.75 -2.22 -28.67
C ASN A 139 5.30 -0.90 -28.01
N PRO A 140 4.89 0.12 -28.79
CA PRO A 140 4.45 1.40 -28.23
C PRO A 140 3.04 1.35 -27.60
N ARG A 141 2.32 0.22 -27.71
CA ARG A 141 0.96 0.05 -27.19
C ARG A 141 0.79 -1.35 -26.62
N PRO A 142 0.03 -1.52 -25.53
CA PRO A 142 -0.26 -2.82 -24.98
C PRO A 142 -1.36 -3.53 -25.78
N THR A 143 -1.50 -4.82 -25.56
CA THR A 143 -2.60 -5.64 -26.04
C THR A 143 -3.89 -5.33 -25.28
N ARG A 144 -5.04 -5.71 -25.86
CA ARG A 144 -6.34 -5.59 -25.16
C ARG A 144 -6.40 -6.49 -23.91
N ALA A 145 -5.73 -7.64 -23.94
CA ALA A 145 -5.65 -8.56 -22.81
C ALA A 145 -4.91 -7.91 -21.63
N GLU A 146 -3.75 -7.29 -21.87
CA GLU A 146 -2.99 -6.56 -20.84
C GLU A 146 -3.77 -5.37 -20.27
N VAL A 147 -4.48 -4.61 -21.11
CA VAL A 147 -5.37 -3.54 -20.63
C VAL A 147 -6.45 -4.09 -19.71
N SER A 148 -7.08 -5.21 -20.09
CA SER A 148 -8.10 -5.86 -19.27
C SER A 148 -7.52 -6.41 -17.96
N ASP A 149 -6.29 -6.91 -17.98
CA ASP A 149 -5.62 -7.48 -16.82
C ASP A 149 -5.27 -6.40 -15.79
N VAL A 150 -4.69 -5.27 -16.22
CA VAL A 150 -4.48 -4.09 -15.37
C VAL A 150 -5.81 -3.61 -14.78
N ALA A 151 -6.86 -3.50 -15.60
CA ALA A 151 -8.17 -3.06 -15.11
C ALA A 151 -8.74 -4.01 -14.06
N ASN A 152 -8.61 -5.32 -14.23
CA ASN A 152 -9.06 -6.29 -13.23
C ASN A 152 -8.27 -6.20 -11.92
N ALA A 153 -6.96 -5.94 -11.96
CA ALA A 153 -6.18 -5.72 -10.75
C ALA A 153 -6.66 -4.49 -9.96
N VAL A 154 -7.09 -3.43 -10.66
CA VAL A 154 -7.69 -2.24 -10.04
C VAL A 154 -9.07 -2.57 -9.45
N ILE A 155 -9.94 -3.29 -10.18
CA ILE A 155 -11.25 -3.75 -9.69
C ILE A 155 -11.12 -4.67 -8.47
N ASP A 156 -10.03 -5.44 -8.38
CA ASP A 156 -9.71 -6.23 -7.20
C ASP A 156 -9.30 -5.37 -6.00
N HIS A 157 -9.12 -4.06 -6.21
CA HIS A 157 -8.69 -3.03 -5.28
C HIS A 157 -7.23 -3.19 -4.82
N THR A 158 -6.32 -3.53 -5.73
CA THR A 158 -4.89 -3.41 -5.45
C THR A 158 -4.51 -1.96 -5.09
N ASP A 159 -3.57 -1.76 -4.17
CA ASP A 159 -3.11 -0.42 -3.82
C ASP A 159 -2.13 0.14 -4.85
N ALA A 160 -1.37 -0.76 -5.49
CA ALA A 160 -0.45 -0.40 -6.56
C ALA A 160 -0.35 -1.51 -7.62
N VAL A 161 0.10 -1.10 -8.80
CA VAL A 161 0.48 -1.98 -9.91
C VAL A 161 1.93 -1.71 -10.28
N MET A 162 2.67 -2.76 -10.66
CA MET A 162 4.13 -2.67 -10.87
C MET A 162 4.53 -2.98 -12.32
N LEU A 163 5.27 -2.05 -12.93
CA LEU A 163 6.01 -2.27 -14.16
C LEU A 163 7.40 -2.84 -13.84
N SER A 164 7.87 -3.77 -14.66
CA SER A 164 9.14 -4.48 -14.48
C SER A 164 10.07 -4.18 -15.66
N GLY A 165 10.12 -5.05 -16.67
CA GLY A 165 10.97 -4.85 -17.84
C GLY A 165 10.54 -3.64 -18.68
N GLU A 166 9.25 -3.29 -18.64
CA GLU A 166 8.65 -2.19 -19.39
C GLU A 166 9.37 -0.86 -19.15
N THR A 167 9.73 -0.58 -17.89
CA THR A 167 10.41 0.65 -17.48
C THR A 167 11.91 0.47 -17.26
N ALA A 168 12.37 -0.73 -16.92
CA ALA A 168 13.77 -0.99 -16.63
C ALA A 168 14.64 -1.10 -17.89
N THR A 169 14.16 -1.80 -18.91
CA THR A 169 14.93 -2.11 -20.13
C THR A 169 14.10 -1.99 -21.42
N GLY A 170 12.83 -1.62 -21.31
CA GLY A 170 11.90 -1.48 -22.42
C GLY A 170 12.18 -0.28 -23.32
N ARG A 171 11.66 -0.33 -24.55
CA ARG A 171 11.79 0.74 -25.55
C ARG A 171 10.85 1.93 -25.31
N TYR A 172 9.79 1.74 -24.51
CA TYR A 172 8.72 2.71 -24.29
C TYR A 172 8.41 2.92 -22.80
N PRO A 173 9.40 3.29 -21.97
CA PRO A 173 9.23 3.33 -20.52
C PRO A 173 8.25 4.42 -20.07
N ALA A 174 8.29 5.61 -20.69
CA ALA A 174 7.41 6.72 -20.34
C ALA A 174 5.96 6.43 -20.76
N GLU A 175 5.77 5.90 -21.97
CA GLU A 175 4.47 5.53 -22.52
C GLU A 175 3.82 4.40 -21.72
N SER A 176 4.63 3.45 -21.21
CA SER A 176 4.14 2.38 -20.32
C SER A 176 3.54 2.94 -19.04
N VAL A 177 4.18 3.93 -18.42
CA VAL A 177 3.64 4.62 -17.23
C VAL A 177 2.40 5.45 -17.58
N GLU A 178 2.41 6.14 -18.73
CA GLU A 178 1.29 6.96 -19.18
C GLU A 178 0.03 6.13 -19.44
N ILE A 179 0.14 5.01 -20.17
CA ILE A 179 -1.00 4.15 -20.45
C ILE A 179 -1.47 3.42 -19.20
N MET A 180 -0.56 2.96 -18.33
CA MET A 180 -0.91 2.39 -17.02
C MET A 180 -1.79 3.38 -16.23
N THR A 181 -1.37 4.65 -16.16
CA THR A 181 -2.13 5.72 -15.49
C THR A 181 -3.50 5.95 -16.12
N LYS A 182 -3.59 5.90 -17.46
CA LYS A 182 -4.87 6.05 -18.18
C LYS A 182 -5.84 4.91 -17.88
N ILE A 183 -5.35 3.67 -17.81
CA ILE A 183 -6.17 2.49 -17.48
C ILE A 183 -6.70 2.63 -16.07
N ILE A 184 -5.83 2.86 -15.08
CA ILE A 184 -6.20 3.03 -13.66
C ILE A 184 -7.30 4.09 -13.52
N LYS A 185 -7.06 5.31 -14.00
CA LYS A 185 -8.02 6.43 -13.90
C LYS A 185 -9.36 6.16 -14.61
N LYS A 186 -9.37 5.33 -15.65
CA LYS A 186 -10.60 4.96 -16.36
C LYS A 186 -11.39 3.92 -15.56
N THR A 187 -10.71 2.96 -14.96
CA THR A 187 -11.30 1.90 -14.15
C THR A 187 -11.84 2.42 -12.83
N GLU A 188 -11.09 3.27 -12.11
CA GLU A 188 -11.51 3.89 -10.84
C GLU A 188 -12.76 4.79 -10.96
N LYS A 189 -13.09 5.24 -12.19
CA LYS A 189 -14.33 6.00 -12.47
C LYS A 189 -15.54 5.12 -12.78
N SER A 190 -15.34 3.81 -12.86
CA SER A 190 -16.39 2.86 -13.19
C SER A 190 -17.06 2.34 -11.93
N VAL A 191 -18.34 2.00 -12.04
CA VAL A 191 -19.11 1.38 -10.94
C VAL A 191 -18.54 0.05 -10.44
N TYR A 192 -17.58 -0.54 -11.17
CA TYR A 192 -16.94 -1.79 -10.80
C TYR A 192 -15.83 -1.60 -9.77
N ASP A 193 -15.33 -0.37 -9.57
CA ASP A 193 -14.38 -0.04 -8.50
C ASP A 193 -15.09 0.48 -7.23
N ASP A 194 -16.41 0.65 -7.28
CA ASP A 194 -17.19 1.08 -6.12
C ASP A 194 -17.23 -0.05 -5.09
N LEU A 195 -16.65 0.19 -3.91
CA LEU A 195 -16.92 -0.64 -2.75
C LEU A 195 -18.32 -0.28 -2.25
N GLU A 196 -19.29 -1.17 -2.46
CA GLU A 196 -20.52 -1.11 -1.67
C GLU A 196 -20.13 -0.99 -0.20
N ALA A 197 -20.88 -0.19 0.58
CA ALA A 197 -20.74 -0.09 2.02
C ALA A 197 -20.93 -1.50 2.60
N ARG A 198 -19.83 -2.27 2.62
CA ARG A 198 -19.81 -3.67 3.01
C ARG A 198 -20.51 -3.70 4.34
N LYS A 199 -21.57 -4.50 4.45
CA LYS A 199 -22.39 -4.63 5.66
C LYS A 199 -21.53 -5.23 6.79
N PHE A 200 -20.59 -4.46 7.32
CA PHE A 200 -19.69 -4.84 8.42
C PHE A 200 -20.41 -4.77 9.77
N PHE A 201 -21.72 -4.49 9.78
CA PHE A 201 -22.57 -4.28 10.95
C PHE A 201 -22.85 -5.53 11.82
N LYS A 202 -22.04 -6.59 11.75
CA LYS A 202 -22.28 -7.82 12.55
C LYS A 202 -21.24 -8.11 13.64
N LYS A 203 -20.20 -7.29 13.83
CA LYS A 203 -19.20 -7.50 14.91
C LYS A 203 -18.77 -6.19 15.57
N ILE A 204 -18.38 -6.28 16.85
CA ILE A 204 -17.63 -5.21 17.53
C ILE A 204 -16.35 -4.96 16.73
N ILE A 205 -16.17 -3.73 16.28
CA ILE A 205 -15.02 -3.27 15.49
C ILE A 205 -14.16 -2.32 16.33
N ALA A 206 -12.87 -2.21 16.00
CA ALA A 206 -11.98 -1.24 16.64
C ALA A 206 -12.43 0.21 16.36
N VAL A 207 -12.04 1.15 17.23
CA VAL A 207 -12.54 2.55 17.19
C VAL A 207 -12.06 3.28 15.94
N ASP A 208 -10.80 3.10 15.55
CA ASP A 208 -10.19 3.60 14.31
C ASP A 208 -10.96 3.14 13.05
N VAL A 209 -11.40 1.87 13.07
CA VAL A 209 -12.19 1.22 12.03
C VAL A 209 -13.59 1.84 11.95
N ALA A 210 -14.23 2.09 13.10
CA ALA A 210 -15.54 2.73 13.17
C ALA A 210 -15.49 4.18 12.69
N ILE A 211 -14.47 4.94 13.12
CA ILE A 211 -14.27 6.33 12.71
C ILE A 211 -14.03 6.45 11.21
N SER A 212 -13.22 5.57 10.65
CA SER A 212 -12.96 5.58 9.21
C SER A 212 -14.22 5.24 8.39
N ASN A 213 -15.06 4.33 8.89
CA ASN A 213 -16.39 4.08 8.31
C ASN A 213 -17.27 5.33 8.32
N VAL A 214 -17.37 6.01 9.47
CA VAL A 214 -18.16 7.24 9.61
C VAL A 214 -17.63 8.33 8.70
N ALA A 215 -16.31 8.49 8.60
CA ALA A 215 -15.70 9.46 7.69
C ALA A 215 -16.02 9.16 6.22
N ASN A 216 -16.05 7.90 5.80
CA ASN A 216 -16.43 7.52 4.44
C ASN A 216 -17.91 7.87 4.15
N ILE A 217 -18.80 7.59 5.11
CA ILE A 217 -20.23 7.97 5.00
C ILE A 217 -20.38 9.49 4.93
N LEU A 218 -19.63 10.23 5.76
CA LEU A 218 -19.68 11.69 5.75
C LEU A 218 -19.13 12.25 4.44
N ALA A 219 -18.06 11.67 3.89
CA ALA A 219 -17.43 12.11 2.65
C ALA A 219 -18.43 12.15 1.50
N THR A 220 -19.24 11.10 1.35
CA THR A 220 -20.28 11.02 0.32
C THR A 220 -21.48 11.93 0.63
N SER A 221 -21.77 12.19 1.90
CA SER A 221 -23.02 12.87 2.32
C SER A 221 -22.92 14.41 2.36
N ILE A 222 -21.74 14.99 2.63
CA ILE A 222 -21.61 16.43 2.93
C ILE A 222 -20.94 17.26 1.82
N LYS A 223 -20.71 16.69 0.63
CA LYS A 223 -19.96 17.32 -0.47
C LYS A 223 -18.56 17.80 -0.03
N ALA A 224 -17.90 17.07 0.86
CA ALA A 224 -16.53 17.38 1.26
C ALA A 224 -15.57 17.27 0.06
N LYS A 225 -14.44 17.97 0.12
CA LYS A 225 -13.43 17.96 -0.95
C LYS A 225 -12.23 17.06 -0.67
N ALA A 226 -11.96 16.78 0.60
CA ALA A 226 -10.83 15.97 1.02
C ALA A 226 -11.05 15.40 2.41
N ILE A 227 -10.35 14.31 2.71
CA ILE A 227 -10.21 13.76 4.05
C ILE A 227 -8.79 14.07 4.53
N LEU A 228 -8.66 14.92 5.54
CA LEU A 228 -7.40 15.20 6.23
C LEU A 228 -7.20 14.20 7.38
N VAL A 229 -6.10 13.47 7.36
CA VAL A 229 -5.77 12.46 8.37
C VAL A 229 -4.44 12.82 9.02
N ALA A 230 -4.41 12.96 10.34
CA ALA A 230 -3.15 13.02 11.08
C ALA A 230 -2.69 11.60 11.44
N SER A 231 -1.51 11.20 10.98
CA SER A 231 -0.98 9.87 11.26
C SER A 231 0.55 9.84 11.35
N LEU A 232 1.07 9.62 12.56
CA LEU A 232 2.51 9.52 12.80
C LEU A 232 3.14 8.28 12.17
N THR A 233 2.44 7.15 12.15
CA THR A 233 2.92 5.87 11.58
C THR A 233 2.33 5.56 10.19
N GLY A 234 1.43 6.43 9.72
CA GLY A 234 0.66 6.23 8.49
C GLY A 234 -0.48 5.20 8.62
N TYR A 235 -0.60 4.49 9.75
CA TYR A 235 -1.61 3.44 9.93
C TYR A 235 -3.04 3.97 9.74
N THR A 236 -3.39 5.09 10.36
CA THR A 236 -4.72 5.71 10.20
C THR A 236 -5.03 6.04 8.75
N GLY A 237 -4.05 6.56 8.00
CA GLY A 237 -4.21 6.84 6.57
C GLY A 237 -4.55 5.57 5.78
N ARG A 238 -3.90 4.44 6.10
CA ARG A 238 -4.20 3.14 5.49
C ARG A 238 -5.58 2.60 5.88
N VAL A 239 -6.00 2.77 7.14
CA VAL A 239 -7.34 2.36 7.59
C VAL A 239 -8.43 3.14 6.85
N VAL A 240 -8.23 4.43 6.58
CA VAL A 240 -9.14 5.23 5.76
C VAL A 240 -9.09 4.78 4.29
N SER A 241 -7.88 4.62 3.75
CA SER A 241 -7.64 4.20 2.35
C SER A 241 -8.31 2.88 1.98
N ARG A 242 -8.38 1.91 2.91
CA ARG A 242 -9.01 0.60 2.63
C ARG A 242 -10.51 0.67 2.31
N TYR A 243 -11.16 1.78 2.65
CA TYR A 243 -12.58 2.00 2.32
C TYR A 243 -12.77 2.62 0.94
N ARG A 244 -11.66 2.88 0.22
CA ARG A 244 -11.62 3.46 -1.12
C ARG A 244 -12.52 4.70 -1.25
N PRO A 245 -12.39 5.71 -0.37
CA PRO A 245 -13.19 6.92 -0.49
C PRO A 245 -12.91 7.60 -1.83
N GLU A 246 -13.95 8.14 -2.47
CA GLU A 246 -13.82 8.92 -3.72
C GLU A 246 -13.01 10.21 -3.53
N LEU A 247 -12.91 10.67 -2.27
CA LEU A 247 -12.18 11.89 -1.92
C LEU A 247 -10.68 11.62 -1.72
N PRO A 248 -9.81 12.57 -2.10
CA PRO A 248 -8.39 12.47 -1.82
C PRO A 248 -8.13 12.41 -0.31
N ILE A 249 -7.25 11.51 0.10
CA ILE A 249 -6.87 11.28 1.51
C ILE A 249 -5.55 11.99 1.78
N LEU A 250 -5.61 13.16 2.39
CA LEU A 250 -4.43 13.95 2.73
C LEU A 250 -3.88 13.46 4.06
N VAL A 251 -2.72 12.82 4.07
CA VAL A 251 -2.13 12.28 5.31
C VAL A 251 -0.98 13.17 5.78
N ALA A 252 -1.21 13.87 6.89
CA ALA A 252 -0.19 14.64 7.58
C ALA A 252 0.64 13.74 8.50
N THR A 253 1.96 13.77 8.34
CA THR A 253 2.92 13.09 9.21
C THR A 253 4.12 13.98 9.51
N SER A 254 4.81 13.75 10.62
CA SER A 254 6.06 14.47 10.95
C SER A 254 7.32 13.73 10.53
N ASN A 255 7.19 12.57 9.87
CA ASN A 255 8.31 11.75 9.47
C ASN A 255 8.36 11.57 7.94
N GLU A 256 9.50 11.90 7.34
CA GLU A 256 9.68 11.81 5.89
C GLU A 256 9.65 10.38 5.34
N ARG A 257 10.19 9.39 6.08
CA ARG A 257 10.09 7.98 5.67
C ARG A 257 8.64 7.52 5.68
N VAL A 258 7.85 7.89 6.68
CA VAL A 258 6.41 7.58 6.70
C VAL A 258 5.70 8.24 5.52
N GLN A 259 6.05 9.48 5.18
CA GLN A 259 5.52 10.16 4.00
C GLN A 259 5.84 9.38 2.72
N ARG A 260 7.08 8.93 2.54
CA ARG A 260 7.49 8.13 1.37
C ARG A 260 6.80 6.78 1.32
N GLN A 261 6.75 6.05 2.44
CA GLN A 261 6.07 4.75 2.56
C GLN A 261 4.57 4.84 2.25
N LEU A 262 3.91 5.94 2.61
CA LEU A 262 2.48 6.15 2.32
C LEU A 262 2.17 6.32 0.84
N ASN A 263 3.14 6.62 -0.03
CA ASN A 263 2.90 6.65 -1.49
C ASN A 263 2.52 5.28 -2.07
N LEU A 264 2.73 4.20 -1.32
CA LEU A 264 2.26 2.86 -1.71
C LEU A 264 0.76 2.63 -1.39
N SER A 265 0.14 3.50 -0.59
CA SER A 265 -1.26 3.32 -0.16
C SER A 265 -2.22 3.98 -1.14
N TRP A 266 -3.29 3.29 -1.51
CA TRP A 266 -4.26 3.79 -2.50
C TRP A 266 -4.89 5.13 -2.08
N GLY A 267 -5.04 6.07 -3.00
CA GLY A 267 -5.74 7.35 -2.78
C GLY A 267 -5.10 8.30 -1.75
N VAL A 268 -3.95 7.92 -1.18
CA VAL A 268 -3.24 8.71 -0.16
C VAL A 268 -2.33 9.73 -0.83
N VAL A 269 -2.45 10.98 -0.40
CA VAL A 269 -1.54 12.09 -0.72
C VAL A 269 -0.82 12.49 0.57
N PRO A 270 0.37 11.94 0.84
CA PRO A 270 1.04 12.17 2.10
C PRO A 270 1.89 13.44 2.05
N PHE A 271 1.93 14.18 3.17
CA PHE A 271 2.73 15.39 3.30
C PHE A 271 3.31 15.55 4.70
N VAL A 272 4.44 16.25 4.77
CA VAL A 272 5.16 16.46 6.02
C VAL A 272 4.67 17.74 6.71
N LEU A 273 4.32 17.61 7.99
CA LEU A 273 4.07 18.73 8.89
C LEU A 273 4.88 18.55 10.18
N PRO A 274 5.41 19.64 10.77
CA PRO A 274 5.99 19.57 12.10
C PRO A 274 4.96 19.06 13.12
N THR A 275 5.44 18.37 14.16
CA THR A 275 4.58 17.82 15.22
C THR A 275 3.66 18.91 15.80
N CYS A 276 2.36 18.65 15.75
CA CYS A 276 1.32 19.53 16.29
C CYS A 276 0.92 19.05 17.69
N ARG A 277 0.56 19.99 18.57
CA ARG A 277 0.17 19.73 19.96
C ARG A 277 -1.35 19.80 20.18
N SER A 278 -2.07 20.43 19.26
CA SER A 278 -3.54 20.50 19.27
C SER A 278 -4.13 20.17 17.89
N VAL A 279 -5.44 19.96 17.85
CA VAL A 279 -6.18 19.74 16.59
C VAL A 279 -6.23 21.04 15.79
N GLU A 280 -6.36 22.17 16.46
CA GLU A 280 -6.37 23.50 15.86
C GLU A 280 -5.05 23.78 15.13
N GLU A 281 -3.90 23.51 15.76
CA GLU A 281 -2.59 23.69 15.14
C GLU A 281 -2.41 22.77 13.92
N LEU A 282 -2.90 21.54 13.99
CA LEU A 282 -2.92 20.60 12.87
C LEU A 282 -3.76 21.16 11.70
N ILE A 283 -4.94 21.69 11.99
CA ILE A 283 -5.84 22.28 10.98
C ILE A 283 -5.15 23.45 10.31
N ASP A 284 -4.71 24.45 11.08
CA ASP A 284 -4.14 25.70 10.55
C ASP A 284 -2.94 25.44 9.64
N ARG A 285 -2.03 24.55 10.08
CA ARG A 285 -0.86 24.17 9.27
C ARG A 285 -1.23 23.37 8.04
N SER A 286 -2.21 22.46 8.14
CA SER A 286 -2.67 21.67 7.01
C SER A 286 -3.36 22.55 5.95
N ILE A 287 -4.14 23.54 6.36
CA ILE A 287 -4.79 24.50 5.45
C ILE A 287 -3.74 25.24 4.62
N GLY A 288 -2.63 25.66 5.23
CA GLY A 288 -1.52 26.28 4.50
C GLY A 288 -0.98 25.40 3.36
N TYR A 289 -0.81 24.09 3.62
CA TYR A 289 -0.40 23.13 2.60
C TYR A 289 -1.48 22.93 1.52
N ILE A 290 -2.74 22.74 1.94
CA ILE A 290 -3.89 22.48 1.06
C ILE A 290 -4.10 23.66 0.09
N LYS A 291 -4.06 24.89 0.59
CA LYS A 291 -4.19 26.12 -0.23
C LYS A 291 -3.04 26.22 -1.25
N LYS A 292 -1.80 25.94 -0.84
CA LYS A 292 -0.64 25.94 -1.75
C LYS A 292 -0.76 24.91 -2.88
N LYS A 293 -1.35 23.75 -2.60
CA LYS A 293 -1.59 22.69 -3.59
C LYS A 293 -2.87 22.87 -4.40
N LYS A 294 -3.66 23.92 -4.13
CA LYS A 294 -4.95 24.22 -4.80
C LYS A 294 -5.93 23.04 -4.75
N ILE A 295 -5.91 22.28 -3.66
CA ILE A 295 -6.79 21.10 -3.47
C ILE A 295 -8.21 21.55 -3.07
N THR A 296 -8.32 22.63 -2.28
CA THR A 296 -9.60 23.22 -1.86
C THR A 296 -9.65 24.73 -2.12
N LYS A 297 -10.85 25.28 -2.06
CA LYS A 297 -11.17 26.71 -2.12
C LYS A 297 -11.86 27.16 -0.83
N GLU A 298 -11.97 28.46 -0.63
CA GLU A 298 -12.73 29.05 0.48
C GLU A 298 -14.20 28.60 0.43
N GLY A 299 -14.75 28.22 1.58
CA GLY A 299 -16.10 27.63 1.70
C GLY A 299 -16.19 26.13 1.40
N ASP A 300 -15.10 25.47 0.97
CA ASP A 300 -15.09 24.02 0.84
C ASP A 300 -15.01 23.34 2.22
N LYS A 301 -15.68 22.19 2.35
CA LYS A 301 -15.63 21.37 3.57
C LYS A 301 -14.59 20.28 3.47
N ILE A 302 -13.87 20.05 4.57
CA ILE A 302 -12.97 18.91 4.75
C ILE A 302 -13.37 18.08 5.97
N ILE A 303 -13.10 16.79 5.91
CA ILE A 303 -13.27 15.87 7.03
C ILE A 303 -11.91 15.64 7.66
N ILE A 304 -11.82 15.81 8.97
CA ILE A 304 -10.57 15.67 9.73
C ILE A 304 -10.67 14.43 10.60
N ILE A 305 -9.68 13.56 10.48
CA ILE A 305 -9.53 12.35 11.31
C ILE A 305 -8.22 12.46 12.08
N ALA A 306 -8.32 12.40 13.41
CA ALA A 306 -7.16 12.51 14.28
C ALA A 306 -7.32 11.69 15.57
N GLY A 307 -6.20 11.52 16.26
CA GLY A 307 -6.15 11.03 17.64
C GLY A 307 -5.91 12.17 18.63
N GLN A 308 -6.62 12.16 19.75
CA GLN A 308 -6.33 13.00 20.90
C GLN A 308 -5.70 12.18 22.05
N PRO A 309 -4.66 12.72 22.72
CA PRO A 309 -3.96 13.98 22.41
C PRO A 309 -3.16 13.88 21.10
N VAL A 310 -3.14 14.99 20.34
CA VAL A 310 -2.40 15.06 19.06
C VAL A 310 -0.90 14.93 19.33
N GLY A 311 -0.18 14.26 18.42
CA GLY A 311 1.26 14.02 18.55
C GLY A 311 1.62 12.75 19.33
N ARG A 312 0.64 11.93 19.73
CA ARG A 312 0.86 10.55 20.21
C ARG A 312 0.29 9.53 19.24
N SER A 313 1.02 8.45 19.01
CA SER A 313 0.53 7.32 18.20
C SER A 313 -0.42 6.43 19.00
N GLY A 314 -1.23 5.64 18.30
CA GLY A 314 -2.04 4.56 18.90
C GLY A 314 -3.52 4.88 19.13
N ASN A 315 -3.93 6.15 19.07
CA ASN A 315 -5.33 6.55 19.23
C ASN A 315 -5.85 7.23 17.98
N VAL A 316 -7.05 6.86 17.52
CA VAL A 316 -7.86 7.59 16.54
C VAL A 316 -9.25 7.65 17.13
N ASN A 317 -9.67 8.82 17.57
CA ASN A 317 -10.90 9.00 18.34
C ASN A 317 -11.66 10.29 18.00
N LEU A 318 -11.23 11.03 16.97
CA LEU A 318 -11.84 12.28 16.54
C LEU A 318 -12.20 12.25 15.05
N VAL A 319 -13.43 12.66 14.74
CA VAL A 319 -13.87 13.08 13.41
C VAL A 319 -14.45 14.48 13.53
N LYS A 320 -13.95 15.43 12.72
CA LYS A 320 -14.43 16.82 12.71
C LYS A 320 -14.66 17.27 11.27
N ILE A 321 -15.77 17.96 11.04
CA ILE A 321 -16.01 18.67 9.78
C ILE A 321 -15.49 20.09 9.96
N HIS A 322 -14.77 20.60 8.97
CA HIS A 322 -14.24 21.96 8.98
C HIS A 322 -14.44 22.62 7.62
N GLU A 323 -14.74 23.92 7.63
CA GLU A 323 -14.91 24.75 6.44
C GLU A 323 -13.68 25.64 6.26
N ILE A 324 -13.12 25.66 5.04
CA ILE A 324 -11.85 26.32 4.66
C ILE A 324 -11.97 27.83 4.49
#